data_AF-A0A139GTA5-F1
#
_entry.id   AF-A0A139GTA5-F1
#
_cell.length_a   1.000
_cell.length_b   1.000
_cell.length_c   1.000
_cell.angle_alpha   90.00
_cell.angle_beta   90.00
_cell.angle_gamma   90.00
#
_symmetry.space_group_name_H-M   'P 1'
#
loop_
_entity.id
_entity.type
_entity.pdbx_description
1 polymer ?
#
loop_
_entity_poly.entity_id
_entity_poly.type
_entity_poly.pdbx_seq_one_letter_code
_entity_poly.pdbx_strand_id
1 'polypeptide(L)'
;MDARSLHGKIAIITGASRGIGKAIAIEFARQGVKGAPETVSNDYADGVIKATLEAFDTYGIDILVNNAAGMGLGKMGQVTPELFHYFYDWNVLAPYLLTQSVLGVIRQGGSIVNISSLAARVPSHQPPMSGSLTLYCASKAALEHQTRCLAAAYAAEKCITMNVIAPGAIGTDAMLAQPEEMLYRLGKCATVAERLGTPEEVADVATWLAGGVGARWINALPGLSFDCARSQHTSYKRLGMEDLPRIRATINYYLAPDEGGHGTHYELGVSGTVPGQRDSRVVWITDIHGCEKEFDIETSGFALHKHASDISVYSANEEKVRKKYYPEMEDFLLQSLQHTGATRVFVMGHITRRHSVGEVDEIRSRDPRAAAMIPHPTMFAHIDQSYAGARAVLSGWTPIDPSKHRHAIVNAWRPLKTVHRDPLAVCDARSVAESDLEEVKVALRFESSEGEMVQRVNTTWEVKANPAHKWYWPKQMTPDEVLLFKCFDSKEDGRARWAPHSAFQLPLQDGSPRESIEVRALVYWEGQEPV
;
A
#
# COMPACT_ATOMS: atom_id res chain seq x y z
N MET A 1 -10.66 42.72 -31.51
CA MET A 1 -10.51 41.81 -30.36
C MET A 1 -10.41 40.41 -30.91
N ASP A 2 -9.31 39.71 -30.63
CA ASP A 2 -9.11 38.34 -31.13
C ASP A 2 -10.13 37.43 -30.44
N ALA A 3 -11.02 36.80 -31.21
CA ALA A 3 -12.09 35.92 -30.74
C ALA A 3 -11.59 34.61 -30.07
N ARG A 4 -10.29 34.57 -29.75
CA ARG A 4 -9.53 33.46 -29.17
C ARG A 4 -9.11 33.72 -27.72
N SER A 5 -9.27 34.95 -27.24
CA SER A 5 -8.74 35.34 -25.93
C SER A 5 -9.79 35.17 -24.82
N LEU A 6 -9.37 34.54 -23.72
CA LEU A 6 -10.11 34.54 -22.45
C LEU A 6 -9.94 35.84 -21.66
N HIS A 7 -9.02 36.70 -22.11
CA HIS A 7 -8.71 37.96 -21.43
C HIS A 7 -9.94 38.88 -21.35
N GLY A 8 -10.24 39.34 -20.15
CA GLY A 8 -11.35 40.26 -19.87
C GLY A 8 -12.72 39.60 -19.76
N LYS A 9 -12.84 38.28 -20.00
CA LYS A 9 -14.09 37.53 -19.80
C LYS A 9 -14.46 37.46 -18.31
N ILE A 10 -15.75 37.35 -18.01
CA ILE A 10 -16.29 37.23 -16.66
C ILE A 10 -16.69 35.79 -16.35
N ALA A 11 -16.16 35.21 -15.28
CA ALA A 11 -16.44 33.82 -14.91
C ALA A 11 -16.97 33.65 -13.48
N ILE A 12 -17.92 32.72 -13.32
CA ILE A 12 -18.37 32.17 -12.04
C ILE A 12 -17.88 30.74 -11.92
N ILE A 13 -17.23 30.39 -10.81
CA ILE A 13 -16.70 29.04 -10.55
C ILE A 13 -17.16 28.59 -9.17
N THR A 14 -18.01 27.55 -9.12
CA THR A 14 -18.49 27.03 -7.83
C THR A 14 -17.49 26.06 -7.20
N GLY A 15 -17.37 26.07 -5.87
CA GLY A 15 -16.43 25.19 -5.16
C GLY A 15 -14.95 25.53 -5.42
N ALA A 16 -14.64 26.82 -5.64
CA ALA A 16 -13.30 27.29 -6.00
C ALA A 16 -12.31 27.43 -4.82
N SER A 17 -12.69 27.05 -3.60
CA SER A 17 -11.84 27.21 -2.41
C SER A 17 -10.69 26.19 -2.33
N ARG A 18 -10.81 25.04 -2.97
CA ARG A 18 -9.82 23.94 -2.99
C ARG A 18 -9.97 23.03 -4.20
N GLY A 19 -9.00 22.13 -4.40
CA GLY A 19 -9.06 21.07 -5.42
C GLY A 19 -9.26 21.61 -6.84
N ILE A 20 -10.10 20.92 -7.62
CA ILE A 20 -10.34 21.22 -9.05
C ILE A 20 -10.83 22.65 -9.27
N GLY A 21 -11.84 23.10 -8.51
CA GLY A 21 -12.38 24.46 -8.66
C GLY A 21 -11.33 25.55 -8.43
N LYS A 22 -10.44 25.35 -7.45
CA LYS A 22 -9.32 26.27 -7.19
C LYS A 22 -8.33 26.32 -8.34
N ALA A 23 -7.97 25.16 -8.89
CA ALA A 23 -7.06 25.09 -10.03
C ALA A 23 -7.64 25.78 -11.27
N ILE A 24 -8.94 25.59 -11.55
CA ILE A 24 -9.65 26.29 -12.64
C ILE A 24 -9.61 27.80 -12.42
N ALA A 25 -9.89 28.28 -11.20
CA ALA A 25 -9.87 29.70 -10.90
C ALA A 25 -8.47 30.33 -11.08
N ILE A 26 -7.42 29.63 -10.65
CA ILE A 26 -6.03 30.08 -10.83
C ILE A 26 -5.67 30.14 -12.31
N GLU A 27 -6.03 29.13 -13.09
CA GLU A 27 -5.70 29.09 -14.52
C GLU A 27 -6.50 30.15 -15.30
N PHE A 28 -7.79 30.32 -15.02
CA PHE A 28 -8.60 31.39 -15.60
C PHE A 28 -8.01 32.78 -15.31
N ALA A 29 -7.57 33.02 -14.08
CA ALA A 29 -6.90 34.27 -13.72
C ALA A 29 -5.60 34.49 -14.52
N ARG A 30 -4.79 33.45 -14.73
CA ARG A 30 -3.58 33.53 -15.59
C ARG A 30 -3.91 33.87 -17.04
N GLN A 31 -5.04 33.38 -17.56
CA GLN A 31 -5.53 33.70 -18.89
C GLN A 31 -6.21 35.09 -18.99
N GLY A 32 -6.23 35.85 -17.89
CA GLY A 32 -6.80 37.18 -17.81
C GLY A 32 -8.33 37.22 -17.68
N VAL A 33 -8.97 36.10 -17.34
CA VAL A 33 -10.39 36.07 -16.97
C VAL A 33 -10.56 36.81 -15.65
N LYS A 34 -11.55 37.70 -15.60
CA LYS A 34 -11.99 38.38 -14.39
C LYS A 34 -13.05 37.52 -13.71
N GLY A 35 -12.80 37.03 -12.51
CA GLY A 35 -13.75 36.18 -11.80
C GLY A 35 -13.42 36.14 -10.32
N ALA A 36 -14.46 36.10 -9.50
CA ALA A 36 -14.33 35.90 -8.06
C ALA A 36 -14.41 34.39 -7.77
N PRO A 37 -13.47 33.81 -7.00
CA PRO A 37 -13.66 32.46 -6.48
C PRO A 37 -14.79 32.49 -5.44
N GLU A 38 -16.00 32.07 -5.79
CA GLU A 38 -17.14 32.04 -4.86
C GLU A 38 -17.48 30.62 -4.37
N THR A 39 -17.70 30.50 -3.07
CA THR A 39 -18.28 29.32 -2.42
C THR A 39 -19.80 29.44 -2.53
N VAL A 40 -20.43 28.66 -3.41
CA VAL A 40 -21.89 28.69 -3.59
C VAL A 40 -22.56 27.60 -2.75
N SER A 41 -23.54 27.98 -1.93
CA SER A 41 -24.55 27.09 -1.35
C SER A 41 -25.88 27.24 -2.11
N ASN A 42 -26.75 26.23 -2.02
CA ASN A 42 -27.96 26.07 -2.86
C ASN A 42 -28.99 27.21 -2.74
N ASP A 43 -28.92 28.07 -1.72
CA ASP A 43 -29.92 29.13 -1.46
C ASP A 43 -29.62 30.49 -2.12
N TYR A 44 -28.61 30.59 -3.00
CA TYR A 44 -28.07 31.89 -3.45
C TYR A 44 -27.77 32.02 -4.97
N ALA A 45 -28.38 31.23 -5.86
CA ALA A 45 -28.06 31.29 -7.31
C ALA A 45 -28.16 32.72 -7.90
N ASP A 46 -29.25 33.44 -7.63
CA ASP A 46 -29.43 34.83 -8.06
C ASP A 46 -28.52 35.81 -7.31
N GLY A 47 -28.23 35.52 -6.04
CA GLY A 47 -27.33 36.32 -5.21
C GLY A 47 -25.88 36.30 -5.71
N VAL A 48 -25.38 35.13 -6.09
CA VAL A 48 -24.04 34.91 -6.67
C VAL A 48 -23.90 35.66 -8.00
N ILE A 49 -24.92 35.58 -8.86
CA ILE A 49 -24.93 36.31 -10.13
C ILE A 49 -24.92 37.82 -9.87
N LYS A 50 -25.82 38.31 -9.02
CA LYS A 50 -25.90 39.73 -8.67
C LYS A 50 -24.58 40.25 -8.09
N ALA A 51 -24.00 39.53 -7.13
CA ALA A 51 -22.73 39.89 -6.51
C ALA A 51 -21.59 39.92 -7.55
N THR A 52 -21.55 38.95 -8.46
CA THR A 52 -20.55 38.92 -9.54
C THR A 52 -20.71 40.12 -10.49
N LEU A 53 -21.96 40.42 -10.90
CA LEU A 53 -22.25 41.55 -11.78
C LEU A 53 -21.86 42.89 -11.14
N GLU A 54 -22.17 43.07 -9.85
CA GLU A 54 -21.81 44.26 -9.07
C GLU A 54 -20.29 44.37 -8.86
N ALA A 55 -19.62 43.28 -8.48
CA ALA A 55 -18.18 43.27 -8.18
C ALA A 55 -17.31 43.62 -9.40
N PHE A 56 -17.77 43.28 -10.61
CA PHE A 56 -17.04 43.56 -11.84
C PHE A 56 -17.63 44.71 -12.66
N ASP A 57 -18.61 45.44 -12.13
CA ASP A 57 -19.33 46.53 -12.80
C ASP A 57 -19.74 46.14 -14.24
N THR A 58 -20.46 45.04 -14.34
CA THR A 58 -20.77 44.35 -15.60
C THR A 58 -22.23 43.93 -15.65
N TYR A 59 -22.80 43.88 -16.85
CA TYR A 59 -24.17 43.41 -17.10
C TYR A 59 -24.25 41.97 -17.60
N GLY A 60 -23.11 41.30 -17.77
CA GLY A 60 -23.10 39.95 -18.28
C GLY A 60 -21.94 39.09 -17.80
N ILE A 61 -22.16 37.79 -17.96
CA ILE A 61 -21.24 36.70 -17.61
C ILE A 61 -20.84 35.98 -18.89
N ASP A 62 -19.58 35.56 -18.99
CA ASP A 62 -19.07 34.83 -20.15
C ASP A 62 -18.94 33.33 -19.87
N ILE A 63 -18.60 32.95 -18.64
CA ILE A 63 -18.28 31.57 -18.29
C ILE A 63 -18.97 31.18 -16.97
N LEU A 64 -19.61 30.02 -16.95
CA LEU A 64 -20.07 29.36 -15.72
C LEU A 64 -19.39 27.99 -15.59
N VAL A 65 -18.74 27.74 -14.46
CA VAL A 65 -18.21 26.43 -14.09
C VAL A 65 -18.94 25.90 -12.87
N ASN A 66 -19.78 24.88 -13.07
CA ASN A 66 -20.41 24.16 -11.97
C ASN A 66 -19.49 23.01 -11.53
N ASN A 67 -18.85 23.17 -10.36
CA ASN A 67 -17.93 22.19 -9.80
C ASN A 67 -18.29 21.73 -8.38
N ALA A 68 -19.03 22.53 -7.61
CA ALA A 68 -19.48 22.14 -6.29
C ALA A 68 -20.23 20.78 -6.32
N ALA A 69 -19.90 19.90 -5.39
CA ALA A 69 -20.49 18.56 -5.32
C ALA A 69 -20.63 18.09 -3.87
N GLY A 70 -21.73 17.39 -3.59
CA GLY A 70 -21.95 16.68 -2.34
C GLY A 70 -21.34 15.28 -2.41
N MET A 71 -20.59 14.91 -1.36
CA MET A 71 -20.19 13.52 -1.09
C MET A 71 -20.56 13.16 0.34
N GLY A 72 -20.95 11.91 0.56
CA GLY A 72 -21.33 11.39 1.87
C GLY A 72 -21.04 9.90 1.96
N LEU A 73 -21.14 9.35 3.19
CA LEU A 73 -20.94 7.94 3.49
C LEU A 73 -22.28 7.26 3.76
N GLY A 74 -22.45 6.04 3.27
CA GLY A 74 -23.63 5.22 3.57
C GLY A 74 -23.64 3.89 2.82
N LYS A 75 -23.94 2.80 3.52
CA LYS A 75 -24.24 1.50 2.89
C LYS A 75 -25.66 1.50 2.32
N MET A 76 -25.99 0.53 1.47
CA MET A 76 -27.31 0.47 0.82
C MET A 76 -28.48 0.50 1.82
N GLY A 77 -28.38 -0.23 2.94
CA GLY A 77 -29.41 -0.23 3.99
C GLY A 77 -29.42 1.00 4.91
N GLN A 78 -28.56 1.99 4.66
CA GLN A 78 -28.42 3.21 5.47
C GLN A 78 -28.74 4.48 4.69
N VAL A 79 -29.20 4.34 3.44
CA VAL A 79 -29.62 5.48 2.63
C VAL A 79 -30.96 6.01 3.14
N THR A 80 -30.99 7.27 3.57
CA THR A 80 -32.21 7.97 3.98
C THR A 80 -32.68 8.94 2.89
N PRO A 81 -33.96 9.37 2.89
CA PRO A 81 -34.45 10.42 1.99
C PRO A 81 -33.62 11.71 2.07
N GLU A 82 -33.17 12.09 3.25
CA GLU A 82 -32.35 13.28 3.47
C GLU A 82 -30.99 13.15 2.78
N LEU A 83 -30.37 11.96 2.85
CA LEU A 83 -29.12 11.69 2.14
C LEU A 83 -29.35 11.68 0.62
N PHE A 84 -30.47 11.15 0.14
CA PHE A 84 -30.84 11.21 -1.28
C PHE A 84 -30.96 12.66 -1.76
N HIS A 85 -31.73 13.48 -1.03
CA HIS A 85 -31.89 14.91 -1.33
C HIS A 85 -30.56 15.63 -1.26
N TYR A 86 -29.71 15.36 -0.27
CA TYR A 86 -28.37 15.93 -0.21
C TYR A 86 -27.56 15.71 -1.52
N PHE A 87 -27.52 14.48 -2.05
CA PHE A 87 -26.80 14.22 -3.31
C PHE A 87 -27.44 14.92 -4.51
N TYR A 88 -28.76 14.85 -4.67
CA TYR A 88 -29.45 15.43 -5.82
C TYR A 88 -29.52 16.95 -5.77
N ASP A 89 -29.70 17.53 -4.59
CA ASP A 89 -29.77 18.98 -4.40
C ASP A 89 -28.42 19.60 -4.77
N TRP A 90 -27.30 19.02 -4.32
CA TRP A 90 -25.97 19.52 -4.65
C TRP A 90 -25.54 19.22 -6.09
N ASN A 91 -25.73 17.99 -6.57
CA ASN A 91 -25.13 17.56 -7.83
C ASN A 91 -26.02 17.79 -9.06
N VAL A 92 -27.32 18.02 -8.88
CA VAL A 92 -28.31 18.15 -9.97
C VAL A 92 -29.09 19.45 -9.88
N LEU A 93 -29.78 19.70 -8.76
CA LEU A 93 -30.64 20.86 -8.62
C LEU A 93 -29.85 22.18 -8.61
N ALA A 94 -28.79 22.27 -7.81
CA ALA A 94 -27.97 23.47 -7.72
C ALA A 94 -27.38 23.90 -9.07
N PRO A 95 -26.69 23.03 -9.86
CA PRO A 95 -26.22 23.41 -11.19
C PRO A 95 -27.35 23.71 -12.16
N TYR A 96 -28.53 23.09 -12.01
CA TYR A 96 -29.71 23.44 -12.80
C TYR A 96 -30.17 24.88 -12.54
N LEU A 97 -30.38 25.25 -11.28
CA LEU A 97 -30.85 26.57 -10.89
C LEU A 97 -29.83 27.65 -11.23
N LEU A 98 -28.54 27.41 -10.98
CA LEU A 98 -27.49 28.36 -11.35
C LEU A 98 -27.40 28.56 -12.87
N THR A 99 -27.56 27.48 -13.64
CA THR A 99 -27.66 27.57 -15.10
C THR A 99 -28.91 28.36 -15.52
N GLN A 100 -30.07 28.09 -14.91
CA GLN A 100 -31.30 28.81 -15.18
C GLN A 100 -31.13 30.32 -14.96
N SER A 101 -30.55 30.72 -13.83
CA SER A 101 -30.34 32.13 -13.53
C SER A 101 -29.30 32.77 -14.47
N VAL A 102 -28.21 32.06 -14.82
CA VAL A 102 -27.18 32.63 -15.71
C VAL A 102 -27.68 32.85 -17.13
N LEU A 103 -28.66 32.06 -17.62
CA LEU A 103 -29.22 32.19 -18.98
C LEU A 103 -29.86 33.58 -19.25
N GLY A 104 -30.22 34.32 -18.21
CA GLY A 104 -30.72 35.69 -18.32
C GLY A 104 -29.65 36.75 -18.59
N VAL A 105 -28.39 36.47 -18.23
CA VAL A 105 -27.29 37.45 -18.24
C VAL A 105 -26.01 36.94 -18.94
N ILE A 106 -25.99 35.69 -19.39
CA ILE A 106 -24.87 35.13 -20.13
C ILE A 106 -24.74 35.81 -21.50
N ARG A 107 -23.52 36.23 -21.85
CA ARG A 107 -23.23 36.87 -23.14
C ARG A 107 -23.28 35.85 -24.28
N GLN A 108 -23.58 36.33 -25.48
CA GLN A 108 -23.42 35.54 -26.70
C GLN A 108 -21.96 35.08 -26.84
N GLY A 109 -21.78 33.82 -27.20
CA GLY A 109 -20.47 33.16 -27.22
C GLY A 109 -20.00 32.68 -25.84
N GLY A 110 -20.86 32.72 -24.82
CA GLY A 110 -20.58 32.21 -23.48
C GLY A 110 -20.48 30.69 -23.42
N SER A 111 -19.87 30.20 -22.34
CA SER A 111 -19.60 28.77 -22.12
C SER A 111 -19.99 28.32 -20.72
N ILE A 112 -20.70 27.20 -20.62
CA ILE A 112 -21.04 26.54 -19.36
C ILE A 112 -20.30 25.20 -19.31
N VAL A 113 -19.54 24.97 -18.25
CA VAL A 113 -18.76 23.75 -18.04
C VAL A 113 -19.19 23.10 -16.73
N ASN A 114 -19.68 21.86 -16.81
CA ASN A 114 -20.11 21.10 -15.65
C ASN A 114 -19.07 20.03 -15.31
N ILE A 115 -18.60 20.01 -14.07
CA ILE A 115 -17.67 18.98 -13.57
C ILE A 115 -18.50 17.78 -13.05
N SER A 116 -18.52 16.74 -13.88
CA SER A 116 -19.09 15.44 -13.58
C SER A 116 -18.06 14.56 -12.84
N SER A 117 -18.06 13.26 -13.09
CA SER A 117 -17.10 12.28 -12.62
C SER A 117 -17.13 11.09 -13.57
N LEU A 118 -16.01 10.38 -13.71
CA LEU A 118 -15.99 9.06 -14.35
C LEU A 118 -17.05 8.10 -13.74
N ALA A 119 -17.37 8.27 -12.46
CA ALA A 119 -18.40 7.51 -11.75
C ALA A 119 -19.81 7.63 -12.38
N ALA A 120 -20.07 8.64 -13.22
CA ALA A 120 -21.31 8.75 -13.98
C ALA A 120 -21.46 7.68 -15.09
N ARG A 121 -20.34 7.05 -15.49
CA ARG A 121 -20.28 6.20 -16.69
C ARG A 121 -19.81 4.78 -16.42
N VAL A 122 -19.08 4.59 -15.33
CA VAL A 122 -18.57 3.28 -14.94
C VAL A 122 -19.17 2.84 -13.61
N PRO A 123 -19.51 1.55 -13.45
CA PRO A 123 -19.91 1.02 -12.17
C PRO A 123 -18.83 1.24 -11.12
N SER A 124 -19.17 1.94 -10.05
CA SER A 124 -18.26 2.18 -8.93
C SER A 124 -18.77 1.44 -7.71
N HIS A 125 -17.95 0.55 -7.15
CA HIS A 125 -18.29 -0.24 -5.97
C HIS A 125 -17.22 -0.14 -4.89
N GLN A 126 -17.66 0.27 -3.70
CA GLN A 126 -16.85 0.36 -2.48
C GLN A 126 -17.71 -0.22 -1.35
N PRO A 127 -17.38 -1.39 -0.76
CA PRO A 127 -18.23 -2.07 0.23
C PRO A 127 -18.72 -1.19 1.40
N PRO A 128 -17.91 -0.29 2.00
CA PRO A 128 -18.39 0.57 3.07
C PRO A 128 -19.28 1.74 2.60
N MET A 129 -19.28 2.08 1.31
CA MET A 129 -19.94 3.28 0.75
C MET A 129 -20.95 2.95 -0.37
N SER A 130 -21.29 1.68 -0.57
CA SER A 130 -22.00 1.24 -1.79
C SER A 130 -23.34 1.94 -2.01
N GLY A 131 -24.06 2.29 -0.94
CA GLY A 131 -25.33 3.02 -1.04
C GLY A 131 -25.13 4.47 -1.49
N SER A 132 -24.34 5.23 -0.73
CA SER A 132 -24.00 6.63 -1.05
C SER A 132 -23.30 6.78 -2.42
N LEU A 133 -22.43 5.84 -2.78
CA LEU A 133 -21.70 5.87 -4.04
C LEU A 133 -22.63 5.65 -5.23
N THR A 134 -23.65 4.80 -5.08
CA THR A 134 -24.68 4.61 -6.12
C THR A 134 -25.45 5.90 -6.38
N LEU A 135 -25.86 6.62 -5.31
CA LEU A 135 -26.53 7.91 -5.44
C LEU A 135 -25.63 8.96 -6.10
N TYR A 136 -24.36 9.01 -5.69
CA TYR A 136 -23.38 9.89 -6.31
C TYR A 136 -23.26 9.62 -7.83
N CYS A 137 -23.05 8.36 -8.23
CA CYS A 137 -22.96 7.95 -9.64
C CYS A 137 -24.21 8.37 -10.42
N ALA A 138 -25.39 8.06 -9.89
CA ALA A 138 -26.67 8.41 -10.53
C ALA A 138 -26.85 9.93 -10.66
N SER A 139 -26.52 10.70 -9.62
CA SER A 139 -26.62 12.17 -9.64
C SER A 139 -25.67 12.80 -10.66
N LYS A 140 -24.44 12.28 -10.80
CA LYS A 140 -23.50 12.75 -11.82
C LYS A 140 -23.94 12.36 -13.23
N ALA A 141 -24.51 11.18 -13.44
CA ALA A 141 -25.11 10.80 -14.72
C ALA A 141 -26.30 11.69 -15.09
N ALA A 142 -27.14 12.06 -14.12
CA ALA A 142 -28.23 13.02 -14.30
C ALA A 142 -27.69 14.39 -14.74
N LEU A 143 -26.64 14.91 -14.10
CA LEU A 143 -25.96 16.14 -14.50
C LEU A 143 -25.44 16.08 -15.94
N GLU A 144 -24.83 14.95 -16.36
CA GLU A 144 -24.35 14.81 -17.74
C GLU A 144 -25.49 14.90 -18.75
N HIS A 145 -26.60 14.20 -18.47
CA HIS A 145 -27.73 14.18 -19.38
C HIS A 145 -28.46 15.52 -19.41
N GLN A 146 -28.67 16.14 -18.25
CA GLN A 146 -29.21 17.49 -18.11
C GLN A 146 -28.42 18.49 -18.95
N THR A 147 -27.08 18.43 -18.91
CA THR A 147 -26.22 19.32 -19.70
C THR A 147 -26.49 19.19 -21.20
N ARG A 148 -26.67 17.96 -21.71
CA ARG A 148 -26.99 17.71 -23.13
C ARG A 148 -28.35 18.27 -23.52
N CYS A 149 -29.36 18.08 -22.67
CA CYS A 149 -30.71 18.61 -22.92
C CYS A 149 -30.72 20.14 -22.95
N LEU A 150 -30.03 20.79 -22.00
CA LEU A 150 -29.94 22.25 -21.95
C LEU A 150 -29.10 22.82 -23.10
N ALA A 151 -28.01 22.14 -23.49
CA ALA A 151 -27.25 22.49 -24.68
C ALA A 151 -28.15 22.48 -25.94
N ALA A 152 -28.91 21.40 -26.14
CA ALA A 152 -29.82 21.29 -27.29
C ALA A 152 -30.90 22.38 -27.30
N ALA A 153 -31.42 22.76 -26.13
CA ALA A 153 -32.46 23.78 -26.01
C ALA A 153 -31.94 25.20 -26.27
N TYR A 154 -30.76 25.57 -25.74
CA TYR A 154 -30.33 26.96 -25.67
C TYR A 154 -29.16 27.33 -26.59
N ALA A 155 -28.50 26.36 -27.23
CA ALA A 155 -27.31 26.63 -28.06
C ALA A 155 -27.57 27.64 -29.17
N ALA A 156 -28.65 27.45 -29.94
CA ALA A 156 -28.98 28.34 -31.06
C ALA A 156 -29.57 29.67 -30.57
N GLU A 157 -30.49 29.62 -29.60
CA GLU A 157 -31.18 30.81 -29.08
C GLU A 157 -30.21 31.78 -28.41
N LYS A 158 -29.28 31.27 -27.58
CA LYS A 158 -28.38 32.08 -26.76
C LYS A 158 -26.96 32.20 -27.35
N CYS A 159 -26.65 31.45 -28.40
CA CYS A 159 -25.30 31.35 -28.97
C CYS A 159 -24.26 30.94 -27.92
N ILE A 160 -24.55 29.92 -27.10
CA ILE A 160 -23.67 29.43 -26.02
C ILE A 160 -23.33 27.95 -26.18
N THR A 161 -22.25 27.50 -25.54
CA THR A 161 -21.89 26.09 -25.42
C THR A 161 -22.10 25.58 -23.99
N MET A 162 -22.55 24.34 -23.83
CA MET A 162 -22.60 23.65 -22.56
C MET A 162 -21.92 22.28 -22.68
N ASN A 163 -20.91 22.04 -21.86
CA ASN A 163 -20.09 20.83 -21.93
C ASN A 163 -19.84 20.26 -20.54
N VAL A 164 -19.42 18.99 -20.53
CA VAL A 164 -19.11 18.24 -19.31
C VAL A 164 -17.64 17.83 -19.33
N ILE A 165 -16.97 17.94 -18.20
CA ILE A 165 -15.71 17.25 -17.93
C ILE A 165 -16.01 16.14 -16.92
N ALA A 166 -15.51 14.93 -17.17
CA ALA A 166 -15.68 13.79 -16.28
C ALA A 166 -14.32 13.33 -15.75
N PRO A 167 -13.82 13.92 -14.64
CA PRO A 167 -12.53 13.54 -14.08
C PRO A 167 -12.55 12.13 -13.47
N GLY A 168 -11.40 11.44 -13.59
CA GLY A 168 -11.11 10.21 -12.87
C GLY A 168 -10.59 10.45 -11.46
N ALA A 169 -9.61 9.64 -11.03
CA ALA A 169 -8.97 9.83 -9.74
C ALA A 169 -8.00 11.02 -9.78
N ILE A 170 -8.39 12.13 -9.16
CA ILE A 170 -7.60 13.38 -9.11
C ILE A 170 -7.02 13.58 -7.71
N GLY A 171 -5.73 13.87 -7.63
CA GLY A 171 -4.98 14.18 -6.41
C GLY A 171 -5.32 15.54 -5.81
N THR A 172 -6.57 15.74 -5.38
CA THR A 172 -6.99 16.91 -4.60
C THR A 172 -6.55 16.78 -3.14
N ASP A 173 -6.46 17.88 -2.39
CA ASP A 173 -6.10 17.86 -0.95
C ASP A 173 -6.90 16.82 -0.15
N ALA A 174 -8.21 16.71 -0.42
CA ALA A 174 -9.08 15.74 0.25
C ALA A 174 -8.79 14.28 -0.15
N MET A 175 -8.37 14.05 -1.39
CA MET A 175 -7.92 12.73 -1.85
C MET A 175 -6.56 12.42 -1.25
N LEU A 176 -5.59 13.33 -1.33
CA LEU A 176 -4.23 13.13 -0.83
C LEU A 176 -4.14 12.94 0.69
N ALA A 177 -5.19 13.29 1.44
CA ALA A 177 -5.33 12.98 2.86
C ALA A 177 -5.73 11.52 3.16
N GLN A 178 -6.05 10.71 2.14
CA GLN A 178 -6.36 9.28 2.30
C GLN A 178 -5.09 8.44 2.50
N PRO A 179 -5.21 7.21 3.05
CA PRO A 179 -4.06 6.33 3.26
C PRO A 179 -3.25 6.11 1.98
N GLU A 180 -1.91 6.12 2.09
CA GLU A 180 -0.98 6.00 0.95
C GLU A 180 -1.25 4.74 0.10
N GLU A 181 -1.60 3.63 0.75
CA GLU A 181 -1.96 2.38 0.07
C GLU A 181 -3.19 2.55 -0.84
N MET A 182 -4.21 3.29 -0.39
CA MET A 182 -5.39 3.59 -1.20
C MET A 182 -5.01 4.46 -2.40
N LEU A 183 -4.16 5.47 -2.19
CA LEU A 183 -3.68 6.36 -3.25
C LEU A 183 -2.88 5.59 -4.30
N TYR A 184 -1.98 4.71 -3.85
CA TYR A 184 -1.20 3.84 -4.71
C TYR A 184 -2.10 2.94 -5.55
N ARG A 185 -3.06 2.25 -4.92
CA ARG A 185 -4.03 1.38 -5.60
C ARG A 185 -4.86 2.17 -6.62
N LEU A 186 -5.37 3.35 -6.26
CA LEU A 186 -6.14 4.20 -7.16
C LEU A 186 -5.29 4.63 -8.37
N GLY A 187 -4.08 5.13 -8.14
CA GLY A 187 -3.17 5.52 -9.21
C GLY A 187 -2.87 4.36 -10.16
N LYS A 188 -2.48 3.20 -9.61
CA LYS A 188 -2.08 2.02 -10.39
C LYS A 188 -3.23 1.31 -11.10
N CYS A 189 -4.38 1.20 -10.47
CA CYS A 189 -5.48 0.35 -10.96
C CYS A 189 -6.56 1.14 -11.70
N ALA A 190 -6.82 2.39 -11.30
CA ALA A 190 -7.88 3.19 -11.92
C ALA A 190 -7.43 3.93 -13.18
N THR A 191 -6.12 4.13 -13.37
CA THR A 191 -5.56 4.91 -14.49
C THR A 191 -4.57 4.08 -15.32
N VAL A 192 -4.53 4.31 -16.64
CA VAL A 192 -3.52 3.80 -17.58
C VAL A 192 -2.16 4.44 -17.31
N ALA A 193 -2.15 5.71 -16.88
CA ALA A 193 -0.94 6.45 -16.57
C ALA A 193 -0.27 6.01 -15.26
N GLU A 194 -0.89 5.10 -14.50
CA GLU A 194 -0.41 4.56 -13.24
C GLU A 194 -0.10 5.62 -12.17
N ARG A 195 -0.82 6.75 -12.23
CA ARG A 195 -0.74 7.88 -11.31
C ARG A 195 -2.10 8.55 -11.16
N LEU A 196 -2.27 9.35 -10.11
CA LEU A 196 -3.42 10.26 -10.04
C LEU A 196 -3.26 11.39 -11.06
N GLY A 197 -4.39 11.85 -11.62
CA GLY A 197 -4.43 13.12 -12.35
C GLY A 197 -4.27 14.30 -11.38
N THR A 198 -3.86 15.46 -11.87
CA THR A 198 -3.77 16.67 -11.04
C THR A 198 -4.95 17.62 -11.28
N PRO A 199 -5.31 18.46 -10.30
CA PRO A 199 -6.31 19.51 -10.50
C PRO A 199 -6.00 20.45 -11.68
N GLU A 200 -4.72 20.74 -11.91
CA GLU A 200 -4.24 21.61 -13.01
C GLU A 200 -4.52 20.99 -14.36
N GLU A 201 -4.33 19.68 -14.51
CA GLU A 201 -4.64 18.97 -15.76
C GLU A 201 -6.14 19.07 -16.12
N VAL A 202 -7.03 19.09 -15.10
CA VAL A 202 -8.47 19.35 -15.31
C VAL A 202 -8.72 20.82 -15.67
N ALA A 203 -7.96 21.74 -15.08
CA ALA A 203 -8.07 23.17 -15.36
C ALA A 203 -7.70 23.53 -16.80
N ASP A 204 -6.69 22.86 -17.38
CA ASP A 204 -6.30 23.03 -18.79
C ASP A 204 -7.48 22.72 -19.73
N VAL A 205 -8.22 21.63 -19.45
CA VAL A 205 -9.41 21.25 -20.23
C VAL A 205 -10.55 22.23 -20.04
N ALA A 206 -10.81 22.66 -18.80
CA ALA A 206 -11.86 23.65 -18.52
C ALA A 206 -11.58 24.96 -19.27
N THR A 207 -10.32 25.39 -19.30
CA THR A 207 -9.84 26.57 -20.02
C THR A 207 -10.07 26.42 -21.52
N TRP A 208 -9.73 25.26 -22.09
CA TRP A 208 -9.98 24.97 -23.48
C TRP A 208 -11.47 24.99 -23.84
N LEU A 209 -12.35 24.38 -23.03
CA LEU A 209 -13.80 24.39 -23.26
C LEU A 209 -14.45 25.77 -23.05
N ALA A 210 -13.88 26.62 -22.19
CA ALA A 210 -14.42 27.95 -21.89
C ALA A 210 -14.10 29.01 -22.98
N GLY A 211 -13.07 28.79 -23.79
CA GLY A 211 -12.72 29.72 -24.87
C GLY A 211 -11.50 29.39 -25.71
N GLY A 212 -10.99 28.16 -25.65
CA GLY A 212 -9.87 27.70 -26.46
C GLY A 212 -10.19 27.67 -27.95
N VAL A 213 -9.15 27.85 -28.78
CA VAL A 213 -9.25 27.73 -30.23
C VAL A 213 -9.82 26.35 -30.59
N GLY A 214 -10.94 26.35 -31.32
CA GLY A 214 -11.62 25.14 -31.79
C GLY A 214 -12.78 24.64 -30.91
N ALA A 215 -12.92 25.11 -29.67
CA ALA A 215 -13.97 24.62 -28.76
C ALA A 215 -15.37 25.18 -29.03
N ARG A 216 -15.51 26.25 -29.83
CA ARG A 216 -16.80 26.91 -30.13
C ARG A 216 -17.83 26.04 -30.87
N TRP A 217 -17.39 24.96 -31.52
CA TRP A 217 -18.28 23.99 -32.18
C TRP A 217 -18.48 22.72 -31.34
N ILE A 218 -17.85 22.68 -30.16
CA ILE A 218 -17.96 21.59 -29.22
C ILE A 218 -19.09 21.93 -28.26
N ASN A 219 -20.20 21.21 -28.39
CA ASN A 219 -21.37 21.41 -27.55
C ASN A 219 -22.05 20.08 -27.27
N ALA A 220 -22.71 19.97 -26.12
CA ALA A 220 -23.37 18.76 -25.67
C ALA A 220 -22.45 17.53 -25.65
N LEU A 221 -21.14 17.71 -25.43
CA LEU A 221 -20.25 16.58 -25.24
C LEU A 221 -20.80 15.71 -24.10
N PRO A 222 -21.01 14.39 -24.31
CA PRO A 222 -21.50 13.52 -23.25
C PRO A 222 -20.58 13.56 -22.03
N GLY A 223 -19.32 13.95 -22.27
CA GLY A 223 -18.40 14.68 -21.40
C GLY A 223 -17.00 14.18 -21.69
N LEU A 224 -15.99 15.04 -21.66
CA LEU A 224 -14.63 14.63 -21.93
C LEU A 224 -14.13 13.81 -20.73
N SER A 225 -13.96 12.49 -20.92
CA SER A 225 -13.33 11.63 -19.92
C SER A 225 -11.90 12.12 -19.72
N PHE A 226 -11.60 12.60 -18.52
CA PHE A 226 -10.30 13.12 -18.14
C PHE A 226 -9.76 12.31 -16.96
N ASP A 227 -9.45 11.06 -17.27
CA ASP A 227 -9.21 10.02 -16.28
C ASP A 227 -7.99 9.15 -16.63
N CYS A 228 -7.45 9.28 -17.85
CA CYS A 228 -6.57 8.30 -18.45
C CYS A 228 -7.08 6.87 -18.13
N ALA A 229 -8.40 6.62 -18.13
CA ALA A 229 -8.94 5.42 -17.53
C ALA A 229 -8.58 4.17 -18.34
N ARG A 230 -8.25 3.08 -17.65
CA ARG A 230 -8.18 1.76 -18.30
C ARG A 230 -9.61 1.41 -18.73
N SER A 231 -9.83 1.15 -20.03
CA SER A 231 -11.13 0.74 -20.56
C SER A 231 -11.64 -0.48 -19.77
N GLN A 232 -12.74 -0.33 -19.02
CA GLN A 232 -13.21 -1.32 -18.06
C GLN A 232 -13.97 -2.52 -18.69
N HIS A 233 -13.64 -2.93 -19.91
CA HIS A 233 -13.95 -4.31 -20.34
C HIS A 233 -13.07 -5.34 -19.62
N THR A 234 -12.00 -4.90 -18.97
CA THR A 234 -11.37 -5.66 -17.89
C THR A 234 -12.13 -5.37 -16.61
N SER A 235 -12.92 -6.35 -16.15
CA SER A 235 -13.29 -6.56 -14.74
C SER A 235 -12.24 -5.95 -13.82
N TYR A 236 -12.65 -5.25 -12.74
CA TYR A 236 -11.78 -4.94 -11.60
C TYR A 236 -10.98 -6.20 -11.26
N LYS A 237 -9.77 -6.34 -11.82
CA LYS A 237 -8.88 -7.42 -11.48
C LYS A 237 -8.52 -7.06 -10.05
N ARG A 238 -9.08 -7.82 -9.11
CA ARG A 238 -8.50 -7.94 -7.77
C ARG A 238 -7.02 -8.21 -8.07
N LEU A 239 -6.12 -7.31 -7.66
CA LEU A 239 -4.69 -7.46 -7.91
C LEU A 239 -4.33 -8.90 -7.56
N GLY A 240 -3.94 -9.67 -8.58
CA GLY A 240 -3.42 -11.00 -8.32
C GLY A 240 -2.03 -10.86 -7.70
N MET A 241 -1.53 -11.91 -7.07
CA MET A 241 -0.16 -11.93 -6.55
C MET A 241 0.88 -11.56 -7.62
N GLU A 242 0.56 -11.78 -8.90
CA GLU A 242 1.41 -11.49 -10.05
C GLU A 242 1.42 -10.02 -10.52
N ASP A 243 0.50 -9.20 -10.00
CA ASP A 243 0.44 -7.76 -10.23
C ASP A 243 1.13 -6.94 -9.10
N LEU A 244 1.58 -7.61 -8.04
CA LEU A 244 2.26 -6.97 -6.91
C LEU A 244 3.61 -6.36 -7.31
N PRO A 245 4.04 -5.25 -6.66
CA PRO A 245 5.36 -4.68 -6.87
C PRO A 245 6.43 -5.75 -6.62
N ARG A 246 7.36 -5.91 -7.55
CA ARG A 246 8.45 -6.88 -7.46
C ARG A 246 9.76 -6.25 -7.88
N ILE A 247 10.86 -6.69 -7.29
CA ILE A 247 12.19 -6.37 -7.80
C ILE A 247 12.94 -7.66 -8.15
N ARG A 248 13.99 -7.50 -8.95
CA ARG A 248 14.99 -8.54 -9.15
C ARG A 248 16.13 -8.33 -8.17
N ALA A 249 16.40 -9.33 -7.35
CA ALA A 249 17.51 -9.33 -6.43
C ALA A 249 18.11 -10.74 -6.32
N THR A 250 19.33 -10.82 -5.79
CA THR A 250 20.06 -12.07 -5.64
C THR A 250 19.67 -12.75 -4.32
N ILE A 251 19.32 -14.03 -4.41
CA ILE A 251 19.23 -14.95 -3.26
C ILE A 251 20.36 -15.97 -3.39
N ASN A 252 21.06 -16.21 -2.28
CA ASN A 252 22.16 -17.16 -2.23
C ASN A 252 21.67 -18.49 -1.68
N TYR A 253 21.64 -19.51 -2.54
CA TYR A 253 21.21 -20.86 -2.20
C TYR A 253 22.39 -21.74 -1.77
N TYR A 254 22.08 -22.88 -1.17
CA TYR A 254 23.01 -23.97 -0.90
C TYR A 254 23.68 -24.43 -2.20
N LEU A 255 24.98 -24.71 -2.10
CA LEU A 255 25.79 -25.32 -3.15
C LEU A 255 26.51 -26.51 -2.51
N ALA A 256 26.49 -27.66 -3.18
CA ALA A 256 27.07 -28.87 -2.63
C ALA A 256 28.62 -28.80 -2.59
N PRO A 257 29.30 -29.49 -1.66
CA PRO A 257 30.75 -29.44 -1.53
C PRO A 257 31.51 -29.88 -2.79
N ASP A 258 30.97 -30.86 -3.50
CA ASP A 258 31.51 -31.38 -4.77
C ASP A 258 31.37 -30.39 -5.93
N GLU A 259 30.51 -29.38 -5.80
CA GLU A 259 30.33 -28.28 -6.74
C GLU A 259 31.09 -27.00 -6.32
N GLY A 260 31.92 -27.07 -5.27
CA GLY A 260 32.69 -25.93 -4.75
C GLY A 260 32.01 -25.15 -3.62
N GLY A 261 30.89 -25.67 -3.11
CA GLY A 261 30.22 -25.15 -1.92
C GLY A 261 30.94 -25.52 -0.62
N HIS A 262 30.29 -25.25 0.51
CA HIS A 262 30.84 -25.62 1.83
C HIS A 262 30.45 -27.03 2.24
N GLY A 263 31.27 -27.60 3.13
CA GLY A 263 30.92 -28.84 3.82
C GLY A 263 29.61 -28.74 4.59
N THR A 264 29.02 -29.89 4.93
CA THR A 264 27.83 -30.00 5.78
C THR A 264 28.11 -29.73 7.26
N HIS A 265 29.33 -29.33 7.60
CA HIS A 265 29.77 -28.99 8.95
C HIS A 265 30.60 -27.71 8.87
N TYR A 266 30.11 -26.62 9.47
CA TYR A 266 30.88 -25.38 9.60
C TYR A 266 30.52 -24.62 10.88
N GLU A 267 31.40 -23.71 11.27
CA GLU A 267 31.17 -22.80 12.40
C GLU A 267 30.39 -21.59 11.90
N LEU A 268 29.10 -21.51 12.25
CA LEU A 268 28.35 -20.27 12.20
C LEU A 268 28.45 -19.70 13.61
N GLY A 269 29.11 -18.57 13.80
CA GLY A 269 28.95 -17.83 15.05
C GLY A 269 27.53 -17.27 15.16
N VAL A 270 27.37 -16.16 15.88
CA VAL A 270 26.16 -15.31 15.78
C VAL A 270 26.05 -14.62 14.40
N SER A 271 27.14 -14.71 13.63
CA SER A 271 27.38 -14.19 12.29
C SER A 271 26.77 -15.07 11.19
N GLY A 272 25.79 -14.57 10.43
CA GLY A 272 25.10 -15.26 9.33
C GLY A 272 25.93 -15.44 8.05
N THR A 273 27.21 -15.82 8.18
CA THR A 273 28.11 -15.99 7.04
C THR A 273 28.77 -17.36 7.07
N VAL A 274 28.76 -18.02 5.93
CA VAL A 274 29.29 -19.38 5.76
C VAL A 274 30.50 -19.33 4.82
N PRO A 275 31.56 -20.10 5.07
CA PRO A 275 32.65 -20.27 4.11
C PRO A 275 32.14 -20.82 2.75
N GLY A 276 32.93 -20.69 1.69
CA GLY A 276 32.64 -21.36 0.40
C GLY A 276 31.74 -20.60 -0.57
N GLN A 277 31.61 -21.14 -1.79
CA GLN A 277 30.74 -20.56 -2.81
C GLN A 277 29.27 -20.90 -2.53
N ARG A 278 28.37 -20.10 -3.11
CA ARG A 278 26.92 -20.26 -3.00
C ARG A 278 26.32 -20.29 -4.40
N ASP A 279 25.18 -20.96 -4.54
CA ASP A 279 24.40 -20.87 -5.79
C ASP A 279 23.58 -19.57 -5.79
N SER A 280 24.19 -18.48 -6.27
CA SER A 280 23.56 -17.17 -6.33
C SER A 280 22.61 -17.07 -7.54
N ARG A 281 21.31 -16.91 -7.28
CA ARG A 281 20.29 -16.77 -8.31
C ARG A 281 19.59 -15.41 -8.22
N VAL A 282 19.43 -14.75 -9.36
CA VAL A 282 18.58 -13.56 -9.47
C VAL A 282 17.13 -14.01 -9.58
N VAL A 283 16.34 -13.74 -8.56
CA VAL A 283 14.93 -14.12 -8.47
C VAL A 283 14.03 -12.89 -8.44
N TRP A 284 12.75 -13.09 -8.72
CA TRP A 284 11.72 -12.11 -8.39
C TRP A 284 11.40 -12.23 -6.91
N ILE A 285 11.38 -11.10 -6.22
CA ILE A 285 10.90 -11.02 -4.85
C ILE A 285 9.82 -9.94 -4.79
N THR A 286 8.69 -10.30 -4.19
CA THR A 286 7.42 -9.58 -4.32
C THR A 286 7.07 -8.87 -3.01
N ASP A 287 6.63 -7.62 -3.10
CA ASP A 287 6.14 -6.85 -1.97
C ASP A 287 4.81 -7.41 -1.47
N ILE A 288 4.71 -7.72 -0.18
CA ILE A 288 3.50 -8.33 0.41
C ILE A 288 2.43 -7.32 0.82
N HIS A 289 2.76 -6.03 0.88
CA HIS A 289 1.82 -5.00 1.30
C HIS A 289 0.58 -4.96 0.39
N GLY A 290 -0.59 -4.89 1.01
CA GLY A 290 -1.89 -4.90 0.38
C GLY A 290 -2.46 -6.28 0.02
N CYS A 291 -1.67 -7.35 0.22
CA CYS A 291 -2.08 -8.74 0.04
C CYS A 291 -1.80 -9.60 1.28
N GLU A 292 -1.72 -8.99 2.46
CA GLU A 292 -1.35 -9.67 3.72
C GLU A 292 -2.28 -10.84 4.03
N LYS A 293 -3.57 -10.73 3.67
CA LYS A 293 -4.58 -11.76 3.88
C LYS A 293 -4.38 -13.04 3.07
N GLU A 294 -3.54 -13.01 2.04
CA GLU A 294 -3.21 -14.18 1.22
C GLU A 294 -2.10 -15.04 1.86
N PHE A 295 -1.46 -14.53 2.93
CA PHE A 295 -0.37 -15.18 3.62
C PHE A 295 -0.77 -15.50 5.06
N ASP A 296 -0.57 -16.76 5.44
CA ASP A 296 -0.89 -17.26 6.77
C ASP A 296 0.17 -18.26 7.23
N ILE A 297 0.44 -18.28 8.53
CA ILE A 297 1.45 -19.17 9.12
C ILE A 297 1.14 -20.66 8.87
N GLU A 298 -0.13 -21.04 8.69
CA GLU A 298 -0.57 -22.41 8.41
C GLU A 298 -0.47 -22.76 6.93
N THR A 299 -0.43 -21.79 6.02
CA THR A 299 -0.45 -22.04 4.56
C THR A 299 0.85 -21.66 3.87
N SER A 300 1.28 -20.39 3.94
CA SER A 300 2.53 -19.91 3.35
C SER A 300 3.72 -20.06 4.30
N GLY A 301 3.47 -20.32 5.58
CA GLY A 301 4.50 -20.44 6.61
C GLY A 301 4.97 -19.11 7.18
N PHE A 302 4.39 -17.99 6.73
CA PHE A 302 4.68 -16.64 7.20
C PHE A 302 3.44 -15.74 7.12
N ALA A 303 3.42 -14.67 7.92
CA ALA A 303 2.36 -13.66 7.92
C ALA A 303 2.91 -12.28 8.35
N LEU A 304 2.35 -11.20 7.80
CA LEU A 304 2.68 -9.83 8.19
C LEU A 304 1.56 -9.25 9.05
N HIS A 305 1.92 -8.69 10.19
CA HIS A 305 0.97 -8.11 11.14
C HIS A 305 1.41 -6.71 11.56
N LYS A 306 0.43 -5.84 11.86
CA LYS A 306 0.67 -4.57 12.53
C LYS A 306 0.66 -4.75 14.03
N HIS A 307 1.65 -4.18 14.71
CA HIS A 307 1.76 -4.17 16.15
C HIS A 307 2.63 -3.00 16.61
N ALA A 308 2.05 -2.02 17.30
CA ALA A 308 2.80 -0.90 17.86
C ALA A 308 3.64 -1.36 19.06
N SER A 309 4.87 -0.83 19.20
CA SER A 309 5.75 -1.16 20.32
C SER A 309 6.74 -0.04 20.60
N ASP A 310 7.06 0.16 21.88
CA ASP A 310 8.12 1.08 22.32
C ASP A 310 9.52 0.44 22.29
N ILE A 311 9.68 -0.76 21.71
CA ILE A 311 10.95 -1.50 21.69
C ILE A 311 12.12 -0.69 21.13
N SER A 312 11.88 0.23 20.19
CA SER A 312 12.91 1.13 19.66
C SER A 312 13.60 1.96 20.75
N VAL A 313 12.90 2.30 21.83
CA VAL A 313 13.39 3.12 22.95
C VAL A 313 14.35 2.36 23.86
N TYR A 314 14.18 1.05 24.02
CA TYR A 314 14.91 0.26 25.01
C TYR A 314 15.59 -1.00 24.48
N SER A 315 15.59 -1.21 23.16
CA SER A 315 16.25 -2.32 22.44
C SER A 315 17.76 -2.45 22.67
N ALA A 316 18.42 -1.46 23.28
CA ALA A 316 19.84 -1.53 23.64
C ALA A 316 20.08 -2.17 25.03
N ASN A 317 19.04 -2.48 25.79
CA ASN A 317 19.15 -3.04 27.14
C ASN A 317 18.48 -4.43 27.20
N GLU A 318 19.29 -5.48 27.22
CA GLU A 318 18.89 -6.89 27.30
C GLU A 318 17.86 -7.18 28.41
N GLU A 319 18.05 -6.59 29.60
CA GLU A 319 17.15 -6.80 30.74
C GLU A 319 15.77 -6.19 30.47
N LYS A 320 15.72 -4.99 29.86
CA LYS A 320 14.45 -4.36 29.47
C LYS A 320 13.76 -5.13 28.36
N VAL A 321 14.50 -5.65 27.38
CA VAL A 321 13.92 -6.52 26.34
C VAL A 321 13.27 -7.74 26.99
N ARG A 322 13.96 -8.45 27.88
CA ARG A 322 13.39 -9.62 28.56
C ARG A 322 12.20 -9.29 29.46
N LYS A 323 12.25 -8.19 30.23
CA LYS A 323 11.20 -7.85 31.20
C LYS A 323 9.96 -7.19 30.59
N LYS A 324 10.10 -6.52 29.45
CA LYS A 324 9.00 -5.76 28.82
C LYS A 324 8.57 -6.35 27.48
N TYR A 325 9.53 -6.64 26.61
CA TYR A 325 9.24 -7.02 25.24
C TYR A 325 8.86 -8.50 25.11
N TYR A 326 9.40 -9.39 25.93
CA TYR A 326 9.02 -10.81 25.87
C TYR A 326 7.53 -11.01 26.21
N PRO A 327 6.99 -10.48 27.34
CA PRO A 327 5.56 -10.60 27.63
C PRO A 327 4.69 -9.97 26.54
N GLU A 328 5.09 -8.79 26.04
CA GLU A 328 4.40 -8.11 24.93
C GLU A 328 4.32 -9.00 23.68
N MET A 329 5.43 -9.64 23.32
CA MET A 329 5.49 -10.51 22.15
C MET A 329 4.77 -11.85 22.35
N GLU A 330 4.75 -12.41 23.57
CA GLU A 330 3.94 -13.59 23.90
C GLU A 330 2.45 -13.31 23.71
N ASP A 331 1.97 -12.19 24.24
CA ASP A 331 0.57 -11.76 24.09
C ASP A 331 0.24 -11.47 22.62
N PHE A 332 1.09 -10.72 21.92
CA PHE A 332 0.89 -10.40 20.51
C PHE A 332 0.87 -11.65 19.62
N LEU A 333 1.81 -12.58 19.82
CA LEU A 333 1.86 -13.83 19.06
C LEU A 333 0.63 -14.69 19.35
N LEU A 334 0.21 -14.80 20.62
CA LEU A 334 -0.97 -15.57 20.97
C LEU A 334 -2.23 -14.99 20.31
N GLN A 335 -2.40 -13.67 20.31
CA GLN A 335 -3.50 -12.99 19.63
C GLN A 335 -3.45 -13.18 18.10
N SER A 336 -2.27 -13.03 17.51
CA SER A 336 -2.06 -13.15 16.06
C SER A 336 -2.28 -14.58 15.54
N LEU A 337 -2.13 -15.57 16.42
CA LEU A 337 -2.28 -16.99 16.10
C LEU A 337 -3.60 -17.58 16.63
N GLN A 338 -4.46 -16.78 17.24
CA GLN A 338 -5.68 -17.28 17.89
C GLN A 338 -6.61 -17.99 16.90
N HIS A 339 -6.68 -17.55 15.64
CA HIS A 339 -7.49 -18.18 14.60
C HIS A 339 -7.02 -19.60 14.22
N THR A 340 -5.75 -19.93 14.53
CA THR A 340 -5.20 -21.28 14.34
C THR A 340 -5.52 -22.22 15.51
N GLY A 341 -6.06 -21.68 16.61
CA GLY A 341 -6.32 -22.40 17.86
C GLY A 341 -5.10 -22.47 18.80
N ALA A 342 -4.10 -21.61 18.63
CA ALA A 342 -2.94 -21.58 19.53
C ALA A 342 -3.37 -21.22 20.95
N THR A 343 -2.84 -21.91 21.96
CA THR A 343 -3.23 -21.74 23.36
C THR A 343 -2.14 -21.11 24.21
N ARG A 344 -0.87 -21.31 23.86
CA ARG A 344 0.28 -20.77 24.61
C ARG A 344 1.44 -20.40 23.72
N VAL A 345 2.14 -19.35 24.13
CA VAL A 345 3.39 -18.88 23.52
C VAL A 345 4.44 -18.67 24.60
N PHE A 346 5.69 -19.05 24.33
CA PHE A 346 6.83 -18.79 25.20
C PHE A 346 7.98 -18.23 24.37
N VAL A 347 8.51 -17.06 24.74
CA VAL A 347 9.69 -16.51 24.08
C VAL A 347 10.95 -17.19 24.60
N MET A 348 11.68 -17.85 23.69
CA MET A 348 12.94 -18.53 24.00
C MET A 348 14.13 -17.57 24.04
N GLY A 349 14.08 -16.50 23.25
CA GLY A 349 15.24 -15.66 23.04
C GLY A 349 14.99 -14.61 21.99
N HIS A 350 15.95 -13.72 21.85
CA HIS A 350 15.97 -12.77 20.75
C HIS A 350 17.38 -12.57 20.22
N ILE A 351 17.48 -12.03 19.02
CA ILE A 351 18.71 -11.54 18.43
C ILE A 351 18.48 -10.13 17.91
N THR A 352 19.36 -9.21 18.30
CA THR A 352 19.34 -7.83 17.80
C THR A 352 20.48 -7.66 16.81
N ARG A 353 20.18 -7.14 15.62
CA ARG A 353 21.15 -6.89 14.55
C ARG A 353 21.23 -5.39 14.30
N ARG A 354 22.45 -4.83 14.31
CA ARG A 354 22.72 -3.40 14.07
C ARG A 354 23.92 -3.15 13.16
N HIS A 355 24.56 -4.22 12.68
CA HIS A 355 25.74 -4.14 11.82
C HIS A 355 25.41 -4.62 10.41
N SER A 356 26.04 -4.00 9.43
CA SER A 356 25.98 -4.43 8.02
C SER A 356 26.99 -5.55 7.75
N VAL A 357 26.76 -6.28 6.66
CA VAL A 357 27.66 -7.35 6.21
C VAL A 357 29.08 -6.81 5.97
N GLY A 358 29.19 -5.65 5.29
CA GLY A 358 30.48 -5.03 4.97
C GLY A 358 31.30 -4.65 6.21
N GLU A 359 30.66 -4.08 7.24
CA GLU A 359 31.34 -3.76 8.50
C GLU A 359 31.88 -5.02 9.20
N VAL A 360 31.12 -6.12 9.19
CA VAL A 360 31.56 -7.38 9.80
C VAL A 360 32.66 -8.06 8.97
N ASP A 361 32.62 -7.96 7.64
CA ASP A 361 33.67 -8.49 6.77
C ASP A 361 35.01 -7.77 6.96
N GLU A 362 34.98 -6.45 7.16
CA GLU A 362 36.18 -5.68 7.51
C GLU A 362 36.80 -6.16 8.84
N ILE A 363 35.96 -6.38 9.87
CA ILE A 363 36.41 -6.91 11.16
C ILE A 363 36.99 -8.31 10.97
N ARG A 364 36.32 -9.18 10.19
CA ARG A 364 36.76 -10.55 9.94
C ARG A 364 38.13 -10.65 9.31
N SER A 365 38.45 -9.72 8.40
CA SER A 365 39.78 -9.67 7.78
C SER A 365 40.92 -9.47 8.78
N ARG A 366 40.62 -8.92 9.97
CA ARG A 366 41.57 -8.63 11.05
C ARG A 366 41.46 -9.62 12.20
N ASP A 367 40.23 -9.94 12.61
CA ASP A 367 39.90 -10.85 13.70
C ASP A 367 38.66 -11.70 13.36
N PRO A 368 38.87 -12.90 12.78
CA PRO A 368 37.78 -13.83 12.46
C PRO A 368 36.96 -14.26 13.67
N ARG A 369 37.55 -14.33 14.88
CA ARG A 369 36.86 -14.77 16.09
C ARG A 369 35.92 -13.69 16.60
N ALA A 370 36.36 -12.43 16.61
CA ALA A 370 35.51 -11.30 16.98
C ALA A 370 34.34 -11.15 16.00
N ALA A 371 34.60 -11.23 14.70
CA ALA A 371 33.55 -11.13 13.67
C ALA A 371 32.47 -12.21 13.79
N ALA A 372 32.84 -13.42 14.22
CA ALA A 372 31.89 -14.52 14.44
C ALA A 372 30.84 -14.19 15.51
N MET A 373 31.15 -13.29 16.45
CA MET A 373 30.26 -12.93 17.56
C MET A 373 29.35 -11.73 17.26
N ILE A 374 29.46 -11.10 16.08
CA ILE A 374 28.71 -9.88 15.74
C ILE A 374 27.43 -10.24 14.94
N PRO A 375 26.23 -10.00 15.50
CA PRO A 375 24.98 -10.23 14.78
C PRO A 375 24.82 -9.26 13.61
N HIS A 376 24.69 -9.80 12.41
CA HIS A 376 24.42 -9.06 11.16
C HIS A 376 23.51 -9.88 10.24
N PRO A 377 22.91 -9.31 9.18
CA PRO A 377 21.97 -10.02 8.31
C PRO A 377 22.54 -11.31 7.71
N THR A 378 21.77 -12.39 7.75
CA THR A 378 22.12 -13.68 7.14
C THR A 378 21.78 -13.65 5.65
N MET A 379 22.79 -13.65 4.78
CA MET A 379 22.63 -13.39 3.34
C MET A 379 22.41 -14.64 2.48
N PHE A 380 21.96 -15.76 3.06
CA PHE A 380 21.67 -16.99 2.33
C PHE A 380 20.32 -17.59 2.74
N ALA A 381 19.73 -18.39 1.85
CA ALA A 381 18.43 -19.01 2.06
C ALA A 381 18.55 -20.20 3.03
N HIS A 382 17.86 -20.11 4.16
CA HIS A 382 17.91 -21.12 5.22
C HIS A 382 16.60 -21.21 6.00
N ILE A 383 16.50 -22.26 6.81
CA ILE A 383 15.53 -22.38 7.90
C ILE A 383 16.35 -22.70 9.16
N ASP A 384 16.14 -21.91 10.21
CA ASP A 384 16.87 -21.97 11.48
C ASP A 384 16.95 -23.35 12.14
N GLN A 385 16.00 -24.23 11.85
CA GLN A 385 15.91 -25.55 12.46
C GLN A 385 15.64 -26.61 11.41
N SER A 386 16.44 -27.67 11.43
CA SER A 386 16.02 -28.94 10.85
C SER A 386 15.06 -29.67 11.80
N TYR A 387 14.50 -30.81 11.38
CA TYR A 387 13.70 -31.61 12.30
C TYR A 387 14.52 -32.11 13.50
N ALA A 388 15.76 -32.53 13.28
CA ALA A 388 16.66 -32.89 14.36
C ALA A 388 17.00 -31.68 15.24
N GLY A 389 17.19 -30.51 14.62
CA GLY A 389 17.54 -29.29 15.33
C GLY A 389 16.40 -28.76 16.19
N ALA A 390 15.18 -28.78 15.66
CA ALA A 390 13.98 -28.43 16.41
C ALA A 390 13.81 -29.33 17.65
N ARG A 391 13.97 -30.65 17.50
CA ARG A 391 13.94 -31.58 18.64
C ARG A 391 15.01 -31.28 19.68
N ALA A 392 16.23 -30.94 19.26
CA ALA A 392 17.31 -30.57 20.17
C ALA A 392 16.98 -29.29 20.95
N VAL A 393 16.45 -28.26 20.27
CA VAL A 393 16.00 -27.02 20.92
C VAL A 393 14.88 -27.29 21.94
N LEU A 394 13.87 -28.07 21.54
CA LEU A 394 12.72 -28.40 22.38
C LEU A 394 13.15 -29.14 23.65
N SER A 395 14.06 -30.12 23.54
CA SER A 395 14.55 -30.88 24.71
C SER A 395 15.17 -30.02 25.81
N GLY A 396 15.67 -28.81 25.47
CA GLY A 396 16.26 -27.88 26.43
C GLY A 396 15.33 -26.75 26.91
N TRP A 397 14.14 -26.60 26.34
CA TRP A 397 13.29 -25.41 26.55
C TRP A 397 11.84 -25.70 26.97
N THR A 398 11.31 -26.90 26.77
CA THR A 398 9.86 -27.10 26.82
C THR A 398 9.28 -27.07 28.25
N PRO A 399 8.44 -26.08 28.61
CA PRO A 399 7.70 -26.12 29.88
C PRO A 399 6.51 -27.10 29.83
N ILE A 400 6.19 -27.62 28.64
CA ILE A 400 5.06 -28.50 28.34
C ILE A 400 5.59 -29.68 27.54
N ASP A 401 5.14 -30.89 27.86
CA ASP A 401 5.56 -32.11 27.17
C ASP A 401 5.26 -32.04 25.65
N PRO A 402 6.30 -31.90 24.80
CA PRO A 402 6.12 -31.71 23.36
C PRO A 402 5.60 -32.98 22.66
N SER A 403 5.62 -34.14 23.33
CA SER A 403 5.09 -35.39 22.78
C SER A 403 3.57 -35.48 22.80
N LYS A 404 2.89 -34.60 23.56
CA LYS A 404 1.43 -34.65 23.77
C LYS A 404 0.66 -33.57 23.04
N HIS A 405 1.35 -32.51 22.62
CA HIS A 405 0.73 -31.34 22.03
C HIS A 405 1.46 -30.92 20.77
N ARG A 406 0.70 -30.52 19.76
CA ARG A 406 1.24 -29.85 18.58
C ARG A 406 2.00 -28.61 19.03
N HIS A 407 3.20 -28.45 18.50
CA HIS A 407 4.08 -27.36 18.84
C HIS A 407 4.85 -26.87 17.60
N ALA A 408 5.19 -25.58 17.60
CA ALA A 408 5.93 -24.93 16.52
C ALA A 408 7.00 -24.00 17.08
N ILE A 409 8.04 -23.75 16.28
CA ILE A 409 8.99 -22.67 16.49
C ILE A 409 8.63 -21.57 15.49
N VAL A 410 8.27 -20.39 15.98
CA VAL A 410 7.91 -19.23 15.17
C VAL A 410 8.84 -18.08 15.53
N ASN A 411 9.45 -17.48 14.52
CA ASN A 411 10.22 -16.26 14.67
C ASN A 411 9.31 -15.06 14.36
N ALA A 412 9.49 -14.00 15.12
CA ALA A 412 8.85 -12.71 14.94
C ALA A 412 9.93 -11.66 14.69
N TRP A 413 10.03 -11.21 13.44
CA TRP A 413 11.03 -10.24 13.03
C TRP A 413 10.43 -8.84 12.95
N ARG A 414 11.07 -7.89 13.63
CA ARG A 414 10.67 -6.49 13.67
C ARG A 414 11.86 -5.57 13.39
N PRO A 415 11.74 -4.60 12.49
CA PRO A 415 12.75 -3.58 12.34
C PRO A 415 12.64 -2.53 13.45
N LEU A 416 13.77 -2.01 13.93
CA LEU A 416 13.81 -0.93 14.94
C LEU A 416 13.73 0.47 14.29
N LYS A 417 13.97 0.53 12.97
CA LYS A 417 13.84 1.70 12.09
C LYS A 417 13.35 1.23 10.72
N THR A 418 12.71 2.09 9.94
CA THR A 418 12.29 1.76 8.56
C THR A 418 13.42 1.14 7.76
N VAL A 419 13.12 0.04 7.06
CA VAL A 419 14.12 -0.79 6.39
C VAL A 419 14.49 -0.23 5.01
N HIS A 420 15.74 0.20 4.87
CA HIS A 420 16.30 0.75 3.63
C HIS A 420 17.51 -0.04 3.08
N ARG A 421 18.07 -0.92 3.91
CA ARG A 421 19.26 -1.74 3.63
C ARG A 421 19.02 -3.17 4.09
N ASP A 422 19.59 -4.12 3.35
CA ASP A 422 19.57 -5.56 3.64
C ASP A 422 18.22 -6.10 4.18
N PRO A 423 17.06 -5.84 3.54
CA PRO A 423 15.75 -6.33 3.98
C PRO A 423 15.66 -7.87 4.10
N LEU A 424 14.70 -8.35 4.90
CA LEU A 424 14.43 -9.77 5.09
C LEU A 424 13.37 -10.25 4.08
N ALA A 425 13.72 -11.24 3.27
CA ALA A 425 12.78 -11.97 2.43
C ALA A 425 12.41 -13.33 3.04
N VAL A 426 11.19 -13.76 2.78
CA VAL A 426 10.62 -15.07 3.14
C VAL A 426 10.11 -15.77 1.87
N CYS A 427 10.26 -17.09 1.82
CA CYS A 427 9.81 -17.93 0.72
C CYS A 427 8.52 -18.65 1.12
N ASP A 428 7.55 -18.69 0.22
CA ASP A 428 6.28 -19.39 0.43
C ASP A 428 6.50 -20.89 0.49
N ALA A 429 6.16 -21.49 1.64
CA ALA A 429 6.34 -22.91 1.91
C ALA A 429 5.71 -23.81 0.84
N ARG A 430 4.61 -23.37 0.21
CA ARG A 430 3.90 -24.11 -0.85
C ARG A 430 4.71 -24.22 -2.14
N SER A 431 5.74 -23.40 -2.28
CA SER A 431 6.63 -23.37 -3.44
C SER A 431 7.96 -24.11 -3.23
N VAL A 432 8.20 -24.64 -2.03
CA VAL A 432 9.45 -25.26 -1.62
C VAL A 432 9.19 -26.74 -1.36
N ALA A 433 9.81 -27.62 -2.15
CA ALA A 433 9.74 -29.05 -1.88
C ALA A 433 10.70 -29.41 -0.74
N GLU A 434 10.38 -30.42 0.07
CA GLU A 434 11.29 -30.89 1.12
C GLU A 434 12.62 -31.39 0.54
N SER A 435 12.62 -31.92 -0.68
CA SER A 435 13.84 -32.29 -1.43
C SER A 435 14.77 -31.12 -1.73
N ASP A 436 14.25 -29.89 -1.67
CA ASP A 436 15.04 -28.67 -1.86
C ASP A 436 15.79 -28.28 -0.58
N LEU A 437 15.61 -29.01 0.52
CA LEU A 437 16.26 -28.74 1.80
C LEU A 437 17.46 -29.68 2.02
N GLU A 438 18.60 -29.10 2.40
CA GLU A 438 19.81 -29.85 2.78
C GLU A 438 20.11 -29.65 4.27
N GLU A 439 20.23 -30.74 5.03
CA GLU A 439 20.49 -30.65 6.46
C GLU A 439 21.97 -30.38 6.68
N VAL A 440 22.25 -29.30 7.41
CA VAL A 440 23.62 -28.86 7.67
C VAL A 440 23.85 -28.76 9.16
N LYS A 441 24.99 -29.26 9.63
CA LYS A 441 25.42 -29.13 11.02
C LYS A 441 26.15 -27.82 11.23
N VAL A 442 25.61 -27.02 12.13
CA VAL A 442 26.10 -25.70 12.48
C VAL A 442 26.63 -25.74 13.91
N ALA A 443 27.91 -25.44 14.07
CA ALA A 443 28.51 -25.25 15.38
C ALA A 443 28.33 -23.80 15.84
N LEU A 444 27.37 -23.58 16.75
CA LEU A 444 27.10 -22.29 17.38
C LEU A 444 28.01 -22.11 18.60
N ARG A 445 28.77 -21.02 18.63
CA ARG A 445 29.53 -20.59 19.82
C ARG A 445 28.84 -19.42 20.48
N PHE A 446 28.60 -19.51 21.78
CA PHE A 446 28.04 -18.43 22.57
C PHE A 446 28.61 -18.44 23.99
N GLU A 447 28.57 -17.29 24.64
CA GLU A 447 28.94 -17.14 26.04
C GLU A 447 27.74 -17.53 26.92
N SER A 448 27.95 -18.39 27.91
CA SER A 448 26.92 -18.81 28.85
C SER A 448 26.56 -17.67 29.80
N SER A 449 25.47 -17.82 30.56
CA SER A 449 25.12 -16.89 31.64
C SER A 449 26.18 -16.78 32.74
N GLU A 450 27.13 -17.71 32.79
CA GLU A 450 28.23 -17.77 33.75
C GLU A 450 29.56 -17.26 33.15
N GLY A 451 29.56 -16.78 31.90
CA GLY A 451 30.75 -16.26 31.22
C GLY A 451 31.62 -17.33 30.53
N GLU A 452 31.15 -18.57 30.45
CA GLU A 452 31.89 -19.66 29.81
C GLU A 452 31.57 -19.73 28.31
N MET A 453 32.59 -19.93 27.47
CA MET A 453 32.38 -20.17 26.04
C MET A 453 31.89 -21.60 25.80
N VAL A 454 30.64 -21.73 25.36
CA VAL A 454 30.00 -23.01 25.06
C VAL A 454 29.84 -23.16 23.55
N GLN A 455 30.15 -24.37 23.04
CA GLN A 455 29.89 -24.75 21.65
C GLN A 455 28.73 -25.76 21.63
N ARG A 456 27.65 -25.43 20.93
CA ARG A 456 26.57 -26.37 20.62
C ARG A 456 26.55 -26.65 19.13
N VAL A 457 26.53 -27.92 18.79
CA VAL A 457 26.24 -28.35 17.41
C VAL A 457 24.73 -28.48 17.29
N ASN A 458 24.15 -27.72 16.37
CA ASN A 458 22.75 -27.84 16.00
C ASN A 458 22.64 -28.17 14.50
N THR A 459 21.46 -28.56 14.03
CA THR A 459 21.20 -28.80 12.60
C THR A 459 20.16 -27.81 12.07
N THR A 460 20.45 -27.23 10.92
CA THR A 460 19.60 -26.28 10.20
C THR A 460 19.29 -26.81 8.80
N TRP A 461 18.28 -26.26 8.13
CA TRP A 461 18.11 -26.50 6.70
C TRP A 461 18.72 -25.36 5.90
N GLU A 462 19.50 -25.70 4.88
CA GLU A 462 19.83 -24.78 3.80
C GLU A 462 19.03 -25.15 2.55
N VAL A 463 18.79 -24.17 1.68
CA VAL A 463 17.85 -24.35 0.56
C VAL A 463 18.63 -24.46 -0.75
N LYS A 464 18.37 -25.49 -1.55
CA LYS A 464 18.87 -25.67 -2.92
C LYS A 464 18.12 -24.76 -3.88
N ALA A 465 18.74 -24.31 -4.96
CA ALA A 465 18.06 -23.45 -5.93
C ALA A 465 16.94 -24.20 -6.68
N ASN A 466 15.75 -23.60 -6.73
CA ASN A 466 14.62 -24.11 -7.50
C ASN A 466 13.85 -22.92 -8.14
N PRO A 467 13.63 -22.89 -9.46
CA PRO A 467 12.86 -21.85 -10.12
C PRO A 467 11.40 -21.73 -9.65
N ALA A 468 10.85 -22.77 -9.01
CA ALA A 468 9.51 -22.75 -8.46
C ALA A 468 9.37 -21.84 -7.23
N HIS A 469 10.47 -21.54 -6.54
CA HIS A 469 10.49 -20.75 -5.32
C HIS A 469 9.88 -19.35 -5.52
N LYS A 470 8.93 -19.00 -4.65
CA LYS A 470 8.27 -17.70 -4.64
C LYS A 470 8.68 -16.91 -3.40
N TRP A 471 9.47 -15.86 -3.63
CA TRP A 471 9.98 -15.00 -2.57
C TRP A 471 9.14 -13.75 -2.38
N TYR A 472 9.08 -13.31 -1.14
CA TYR A 472 8.29 -12.20 -0.68
C TYR A 472 9.05 -11.37 0.36
N TRP A 473 8.78 -10.06 0.42
CA TRP A 473 9.25 -9.21 1.52
C TRP A 473 8.26 -8.05 1.76
N PRO A 474 8.18 -7.46 2.95
CA PRO A 474 7.48 -6.20 3.21
C PRO A 474 8.34 -4.97 2.84
N LYS A 475 8.07 -4.29 1.72
CA LYS A 475 8.91 -3.18 1.25
C LYS A 475 8.91 -2.03 2.24
N GLN A 476 10.11 -1.53 2.59
CA GLN A 476 10.26 -0.43 3.56
C GLN A 476 9.52 -0.69 4.87
N MET A 477 9.53 -1.94 5.33
CA MET A 477 8.88 -2.36 6.56
C MET A 477 9.23 -1.41 7.72
N THR A 478 8.20 -0.99 8.43
CA THR A 478 8.30 0.00 9.51
C THR A 478 8.34 -0.67 10.89
N PRO A 479 8.76 0.03 11.95
CA PRO A 479 8.76 -0.53 13.30
C PRO A 479 7.39 -0.92 13.84
N ASP A 480 6.29 -0.49 13.23
CA ASP A 480 4.92 -0.85 13.61
C ASP A 480 4.45 -2.17 12.99
N GLU A 481 5.34 -2.87 12.31
CA GLU A 481 5.06 -4.13 11.62
C GLU A 481 5.91 -5.27 12.19
N VAL A 482 5.37 -6.48 12.14
CA VAL A 482 6.06 -7.71 12.53
C VAL A 482 5.84 -8.77 11.46
N LEU A 483 6.94 -9.32 10.95
CA LEU A 483 6.93 -10.44 10.01
C LEU A 483 7.10 -11.72 10.82
N LEU A 484 6.04 -12.52 10.88
CA LEU A 484 6.05 -13.83 11.49
C LEU A 484 6.45 -14.86 10.45
N PHE A 485 7.33 -15.79 10.80
CA PHE A 485 7.65 -16.93 9.95
C PHE A 485 8.00 -18.16 10.77
N LYS A 486 7.60 -19.31 10.26
CA LYS A 486 7.73 -20.59 10.93
C LYS A 486 9.10 -21.21 10.64
N CYS A 487 9.77 -21.70 11.68
CA CYS A 487 11.00 -22.47 11.54
C CYS A 487 10.74 -23.98 11.68
N PHE A 488 9.69 -24.36 12.38
CA PHE A 488 9.31 -25.76 12.60
C PHE A 488 7.83 -25.87 12.99
N ASP A 489 7.17 -26.98 12.65
CA ASP A 489 5.88 -27.41 13.19
C ASP A 489 5.84 -28.94 13.27
N SER A 490 5.33 -29.44 14.40
CA SER A 490 5.25 -30.87 14.68
C SER A 490 4.11 -31.58 13.94
N LYS A 491 3.19 -30.85 13.28
CA LYS A 491 2.04 -31.44 12.60
C LYS A 491 2.32 -31.71 11.11
N GLU A 492 1.93 -32.88 10.63
CA GLU A 492 2.17 -33.36 9.24
C GLU A 492 0.85 -33.64 8.49
N ASP A 493 -0.01 -32.64 8.39
CA ASP A 493 -1.31 -32.73 7.70
C ASP A 493 -1.38 -31.84 6.45
N GLY A 494 -0.22 -31.48 5.90
CA GLY A 494 -0.09 -30.65 4.71
C GLY A 494 -0.02 -29.14 4.97
N ARG A 495 -0.14 -28.69 6.23
CA ARG A 495 0.14 -27.30 6.61
C ARG A 495 1.61 -26.93 6.38
N ALA A 496 1.90 -25.64 6.27
CA ALA A 496 3.28 -25.16 6.25
C ALA A 496 4.00 -25.52 7.55
N ARG A 497 5.18 -26.13 7.44
CA ARG A 497 6.02 -26.51 8.59
C ARG A 497 7.25 -25.63 8.76
N TRP A 498 7.50 -24.76 7.79
CA TRP A 498 8.67 -23.89 7.70
C TRP A 498 8.37 -22.76 6.72
N ALA A 499 9.19 -21.71 6.76
CA ALA A 499 9.32 -20.73 5.70
C ALA A 499 10.81 -20.39 5.55
N PRO A 500 11.44 -20.77 4.42
CA PRO A 500 12.80 -20.33 4.16
C PRO A 500 12.91 -18.82 4.13
N HIS A 501 14.02 -18.29 4.60
CA HIS A 501 14.23 -16.85 4.67
C HIS A 501 15.68 -16.49 4.40
N SER A 502 15.88 -15.25 3.97
CA SER A 502 17.19 -14.71 3.65
C SER A 502 17.15 -13.19 3.69
N ALA A 503 18.19 -12.55 4.21
CA ALA A 503 18.43 -11.16 3.88
C ALA A 503 18.97 -11.05 2.46
N PHE A 504 18.61 -9.99 1.75
CA PHE A 504 19.06 -9.78 0.38
C PHE A 504 19.37 -8.29 0.15
N GLN A 505 20.15 -8.01 -0.89
CA GLN A 505 20.56 -6.65 -1.21
C GLN A 505 19.58 -5.99 -2.19
N LEU A 506 19.07 -4.81 -1.85
CA LEU A 506 18.35 -3.97 -2.81
C LEU A 506 19.35 -3.43 -3.87
N PRO A 507 18.91 -3.23 -5.12
CA PRO A 507 19.73 -2.61 -6.16
C PRO A 507 20.22 -1.19 -5.79
N LEU A 508 19.41 -0.46 -5.02
CA LEU A 508 19.74 0.85 -4.46
C LEU A 508 19.47 0.78 -2.95
N GLN A 509 20.52 0.93 -2.15
CA GLN A 509 20.45 0.98 -0.69
C GLN A 509 21.05 2.31 -0.23
N ASP A 510 20.25 3.11 0.44
CA ASP A 510 20.67 4.32 1.14
C ASP A 510 20.91 4.03 2.63
N GLY A 511 21.68 4.93 3.27
CA GLY A 511 21.70 5.05 4.73
C GLY A 511 22.49 4.01 5.53
N SER A 512 22.15 3.98 6.82
CA SER A 512 22.80 3.21 7.88
C SER A 512 22.45 1.70 7.83
N PRO A 513 23.22 0.84 8.52
CA PRO A 513 22.87 -0.56 8.69
C PRO A 513 21.43 -0.77 9.15
N ARG A 514 20.81 -1.86 8.69
CA ARG A 514 19.49 -2.29 9.17
C ARG A 514 19.57 -2.59 10.66
N GLU A 515 18.70 -1.95 11.43
CA GLU A 515 18.51 -2.25 12.84
C GLU A 515 17.23 -3.06 13.02
N SER A 516 17.34 -4.26 13.59
CA SER A 516 16.20 -5.17 13.74
C SER A 516 16.35 -6.03 14.99
N ILE A 517 15.21 -6.47 15.53
CA ILE A 517 15.11 -7.48 16.57
C ILE A 517 14.30 -8.66 16.03
N GLU A 518 14.76 -9.86 16.30
CA GLU A 518 14.06 -11.09 15.98
C GLU A 518 13.85 -11.89 17.25
N VAL A 519 12.59 -12.12 17.60
CA VAL A 519 12.19 -12.91 18.75
C VAL A 519 11.87 -14.32 18.28
N ARG A 520 12.41 -15.32 18.98
CA ARG A 520 12.11 -16.73 18.71
C ARG A 520 11.18 -17.27 19.78
N ALA A 521 10.04 -17.81 19.37
CA ALA A 521 9.01 -18.28 20.30
C ALA A 521 8.63 -19.75 20.03
N LEU A 522 8.28 -20.44 21.11
CA LEU A 522 7.56 -21.72 21.07
C LEU A 522 6.06 -21.46 21.13
N VAL A 523 5.32 -22.07 20.23
CA VAL A 523 3.85 -21.98 20.19
C VAL A 523 3.28 -23.37 20.39
N TYR A 524 2.26 -23.50 21.24
CA TYR A 524 1.57 -24.76 21.52
C TYR A 524 0.07 -24.67 21.18
N TRP A 525 -0.46 -25.79 20.70
CA TRP A 525 -1.89 -26.03 20.52
C TRP A 525 -2.30 -27.19 21.41
N GLU A 526 -2.61 -26.90 22.68
CA GLU A 526 -3.00 -27.91 23.65
C GLU A 526 -4.25 -28.69 23.18
N GLY A 527 -4.25 -30.01 23.36
CA GLY A 527 -5.31 -30.90 22.88
C GLY A 527 -5.26 -31.28 21.40
N GLN A 528 -4.35 -30.70 20.61
CA GLN A 528 -4.03 -31.22 19.27
C GLN A 528 -2.83 -32.16 19.37
N GLU A 529 -2.97 -33.40 18.94
CA GLU A 529 -1.84 -34.34 18.96
C GLU A 529 -0.76 -33.90 17.96
N PRO A 530 0.54 -34.00 18.33
CA PRO A 530 1.62 -33.98 17.36
C PRO A 530 1.55 -35.24 16.48
N VAL A 531 2.42 -35.35 15.48
CA VAL A 531 2.50 -36.60 14.69
C VAL A 531 3.22 -37.70 15.43
#